data_AF-A0A258S4M7-F1
#
_entry.id   AF-A0A258S4M7-F1
#
_cell.length_a   1.000
_cell.length_b   1.000
_cell.length_c   1.000
_cell.angle_alpha   90.00
_cell.angle_beta   90.00
_cell.angle_gamma   90.00
#
_symmetry.space_group_name_H-M   'P 1'
#
loop_
_entity.id
_entity.type
_entity.pdbx_description
1 polymer ?
#
loop_
_entity_poly.entity_id
_entity_poly.type
_entity_poly.pdbx_seq_one_letter_code
_entity_poly.pdbx_strand_id
1 'polypeptide(L)'
;MVRAFLTKRNASRKRPSQPGMIFCVKCRDHRAPAMGMIEATRQNATTGNLRALCEVCGNIMNRRTRLAAIPAIMPNLDVQIREAGPRLCERTAPSVNCGNRKD
;
A
#
# COMPACT_ATOMS: atom_id res chain seq x y z
N MET A 1 2.48 -30.39 11.21
CA MET A 1 2.60 -30.73 9.77
C MET A 1 2.25 -29.58 8.82
N VAL A 2 1.15 -28.84 9.00
CA VAL A 2 0.71 -27.79 8.05
C VAL A 2 1.72 -26.63 7.87
N ARG A 3 2.32 -26.13 8.96
CA ARG A 3 3.28 -25.01 8.89
C ARG A 3 4.49 -25.31 7.99
N ALA A 4 5.12 -26.47 8.15
CA ALA A 4 6.28 -26.86 7.35
C ALA A 4 5.95 -26.99 5.85
N PHE A 5 4.78 -27.56 5.54
CA PHE A 5 4.25 -27.66 4.17
C PHE A 5 4.03 -26.26 3.56
N LEU A 6 3.38 -25.35 4.28
CA LEU A 6 3.17 -23.97 3.84
C LEU A 6 4.48 -23.22 3.65
N THR A 7 5.46 -23.39 4.54
CA THR A 7 6.78 -22.74 4.40
C THR A 7 7.50 -23.20 3.14
N LYS A 8 7.56 -24.52 2.89
CA LYS A 8 8.19 -25.09 1.68
C LYS A 8 7.50 -24.61 0.40
N ARG A 9 6.17 -24.62 0.40
CA ARG A 9 5.36 -24.15 -0.74
C ARG A 9 5.47 -22.64 -0.98
N ASN A 10 5.58 -21.85 0.08
CA ASN A 10 5.72 -20.39 -0.05
C ASN A 10 7.13 -19.99 -0.47
N ALA A 11 8.16 -20.72 -0.04
CA ALA A 11 9.54 -20.45 -0.47
C ALA A 11 9.70 -20.55 -1.99
N SER A 12 9.09 -21.55 -2.63
CA SER A 12 9.15 -21.70 -4.10
C SER A 12 8.29 -20.68 -4.87
N ARG A 13 7.29 -20.08 -4.23
CA ARG A 13 6.37 -19.12 -4.85
C ARG A 13 6.73 -17.66 -4.59
N LYS A 14 7.48 -17.38 -3.51
CA LYS A 14 7.98 -16.04 -3.20
C LYS A 14 9.01 -15.66 -4.25
N ARG A 15 8.61 -14.75 -5.12
CA ARG A 15 9.52 -14.05 -6.03
C ARG A 15 9.84 -12.69 -5.41
N PRO A 16 11.09 -12.41 -5.02
CA PRO A 16 11.46 -11.10 -4.52
C PRO A 16 11.19 -10.03 -5.59
N SER A 17 10.52 -8.95 -5.21
CA SER A 17 10.37 -7.80 -6.08
C SER A 17 11.70 -7.07 -6.19
N GLN A 18 12.22 -6.93 -7.40
CA GLN A 18 13.40 -6.11 -7.65
C GLN A 18 13.14 -4.65 -7.24
N PRO A 19 14.19 -3.86 -6.96
CA PRO A 19 14.05 -2.41 -6.77
C PRO A 19 13.32 -1.78 -7.95
N GLY A 20 12.41 -0.85 -7.68
CA GLY A 20 11.59 -0.18 -8.69
C GLY A 20 10.40 -0.99 -9.22
N MET A 21 10.21 -2.23 -8.77
CA MET A 21 9.09 -3.08 -9.22
C MET A 21 8.03 -3.31 -8.15
N ILE A 22 6.78 -3.45 -8.60
CA ILE A 22 5.62 -3.82 -7.80
C ILE A 22 4.92 -5.03 -8.42
N PHE A 23 4.45 -5.94 -7.59
CA PHE A 23 3.69 -7.09 -8.08
C PHE A 23 2.29 -6.66 -8.53
N CYS A 24 1.98 -6.90 -9.81
CA CYS A 24 0.66 -6.69 -10.36
C CYS A 24 -0.18 -7.94 -10.18
N VAL A 25 -1.29 -7.86 -9.43
CA VAL A 25 -2.21 -9.00 -9.23
C VAL A 25 -2.89 -9.42 -10.54
N LYS A 26 -3.18 -8.46 -11.43
CA LYS A 26 -3.81 -8.71 -12.73
C LYS A 26 -2.86 -9.46 -13.69
N CYS A 27 -1.61 -9.00 -13.80
CA CYS A 27 -0.59 -9.66 -14.63
C CYS A 27 0.04 -10.90 -13.95
N ARG A 28 -0.13 -11.04 -12.64
CA ARG A 28 0.53 -12.04 -11.78
C ARG A 28 2.07 -12.01 -11.88
N ASP A 29 2.62 -10.82 -12.05
CA ASP A 29 4.05 -10.61 -12.28
C ASP A 29 4.54 -9.27 -11.74
N HIS A 30 5.85 -9.11 -11.58
CA HIS A 30 6.48 -7.86 -11.19
C HIS A 30 6.53 -6.90 -12.38
N ARG A 31 6.05 -5.67 -12.19
CA ARG A 31 5.95 -4.64 -13.22
C ARG A 31 6.43 -3.32 -12.68
N ALA A 32 6.96 -2.48 -13.57
CA ALA A 32 7.30 -1.12 -13.19
C ALA A 32 6.01 -0.27 -13.06
N PRO A 33 6.04 0.76 -12.20
CA PRO A 33 5.06 1.83 -12.21
C PRO A 33 5.00 2.51 -13.57
N ALA A 34 3.79 2.71 -14.09
CA ALA A 34 3.58 3.53 -15.28
C ALA A 34 4.11 4.94 -15.04
N MET A 35 4.82 5.49 -16.03
CA MET A 35 5.44 6.82 -15.98
C MET A 35 6.42 7.03 -14.83
N GLY A 36 6.86 5.97 -14.14
CA GLY A 36 7.73 6.08 -12.99
C GLY A 36 7.10 6.76 -11.76
N MET A 37 5.77 6.88 -11.72
CA MET A 37 5.05 7.60 -10.66
C MET A 37 4.53 6.64 -9.59
N ILE A 38 4.77 6.98 -8.33
CA ILE A 38 4.27 6.24 -7.16
C ILE A 38 3.65 7.22 -6.16
N GLU A 39 2.43 6.92 -5.74
CA GLU A 39 1.78 7.56 -4.59
C GLU A 39 2.07 6.74 -3.32
N ALA A 40 2.70 7.35 -2.32
CA ALA A 40 3.00 6.71 -1.04
C ALA A 40 2.10 7.26 0.07
N THR A 41 1.04 6.54 0.41
CA THR A 41 0.13 6.94 1.50
C THR A 41 0.65 6.42 2.84
N ARG A 42 0.97 7.31 3.78
CA ARG A 42 1.38 6.96 5.15
C ARG A 42 0.24 6.22 5.86
N GLN A 43 0.49 5.01 6.38
CA GLN A 43 -0.51 4.22 7.11
C GLN A 43 -0.35 4.33 8.64
N ASN A 44 0.88 4.55 9.10
CA ASN A 44 1.24 4.83 10.49
C ASN A 44 2.58 5.60 10.52
N ALA A 45 3.17 5.79 11.71
CA ALA A 45 4.41 6.54 11.86
C ALA A 45 5.60 6.00 11.03
N THR A 46 5.64 4.69 10.74
CA THR A 46 6.83 4.02 10.17
C THR A 46 6.59 3.35 8.81
N THR A 47 5.34 3.12 8.42
CA THR A 47 4.95 2.36 7.23
C THR A 47 4.01 3.15 6.32
N GLY A 48 4.20 2.95 5.02
CA GLY A 48 3.36 3.50 3.97
C GLY A 48 2.88 2.42 3.01
N ASN A 49 1.82 2.73 2.28
CA ASN A 49 1.34 1.94 1.16
C ASN A 49 1.69 2.67 -0.13
N LEU A 50 2.50 2.03 -0.97
CA LEU A 50 2.83 2.50 -2.30
C LEU A 50 1.71 2.08 -3.25
N ARG A 51 1.23 3.01 -4.06
CA ARG A 51 0.18 2.82 -5.04
C ARG A 51 0.66 3.36 -6.37
N ALA A 52 0.59 2.53 -7.39
CA ALA A 52 1.04 2.85 -8.74
C ALA A 52 0.12 2.20 -9.77
N LEU A 53 0.16 2.69 -11.01
CA LEU A 53 -0.46 2.01 -12.14
C LEU A 53 0.54 1.03 -12.77
N CYS A 54 0.06 -0.13 -13.20
CA CYS A 54 0.87 -1.09 -13.96
C CYS A 54 1.14 -0.55 -15.37
N GLU A 55 2.42 -0.49 -15.77
CA GLU A 55 2.83 -0.06 -17.12
C GLU A 55 2.19 -0.90 -18.25
N VAL A 56 1.82 -2.17 -17.97
CA VAL A 56 1.28 -3.08 -18.99
C VAL A 56 -0.25 -3.06 -19.05
N CYS A 57 -0.91 -3.16 -17.89
CA CYS A 57 -2.36 -3.38 -17.85
C CYS A 57 -3.16 -2.21 -17.29
N GLY A 58 -2.49 -1.13 -16.89
CA GLY A 58 -3.10 0.06 -16.30
C GLY A 58 -3.75 -0.15 -14.93
N ASN A 59 -3.76 -1.39 -14.40
CA ASN A 59 -4.39 -1.66 -13.11
C ASN A 59 -3.58 -1.09 -11.96
N ILE A 60 -4.27 -0.73 -10.87
CA ILE A 60 -3.61 -0.30 -9.64
C ILE A 60 -2.83 -1.48 -9.03
N MET A 61 -1.60 -1.20 -8.65
CA MET A 61 -0.70 -2.08 -7.92
C MET A 61 -0.37 -1.45 -6.57
N ASN A 62 -0.35 -2.28 -5.52
CA ASN A 62 -0.09 -1.83 -4.15
C ASN A 62 1.09 -2.57 -3.54
N ARG A 63 1.95 -1.87 -2.79
CA ARG A 63 3.07 -2.45 -2.04
C ARG A 63 3.23 -1.76 -0.70
N ARG A 64 3.15 -2.52 0.40
CA ARG A 64 3.43 -2.00 1.73
C ARG A 64 4.94 -1.98 1.99
N THR A 65 5.45 -0.88 2.53
CA THR A 65 6.87 -0.72 2.86
C THR A 65 7.06 0.17 4.09
N ARG A 66 8.27 0.17 4.66
CA ARG A 66 8.69 1.18 5.63
C ARG A 66 8.97 2.48 4.88
N LEU A 67 8.53 3.62 5.43
CA LEU A 67 8.76 4.92 4.79
C LEU A 67 10.25 5.20 4.57
N ALA A 68 11.08 4.92 5.58
CA ALA A 68 12.54 5.06 5.50
C ALA A 68 13.19 4.14 4.45
N ALA A 69 12.53 3.04 4.05
CA ALA A 69 13.06 2.12 3.05
C ALA A 69 12.67 2.50 1.61
N ILE A 70 11.73 3.44 1.43
CA ILE A 70 11.23 3.86 0.10
C ILE A 70 12.38 4.23 -0.85
N PRO A 71 13.36 5.08 -0.47
CA PRO A 71 14.44 5.46 -1.38
C PRO A 71 15.29 4.27 -1.85
N ALA A 72 15.46 3.25 -1.00
CA ALA A 72 16.23 2.06 -1.35
C ALA A 72 15.46 1.07 -2.23
N ILE A 73 14.13 0.94 -2.02
CA ILE A 73 13.31 -0.03 -2.76
C ILE A 73 12.71 0.51 -4.04
N MET A 74 12.59 1.83 -4.18
CA MET A 74 12.05 2.55 -5.33
C MET A 74 13.02 3.64 -5.78
N PRO A 75 14.28 3.29 -6.13
CA PRO A 75 15.24 4.28 -6.60
C PRO A 75 14.79 4.85 -7.95
N ASN A 76 15.10 6.12 -8.21
CA ASN A 76 14.85 6.79 -9.49
C ASN A 76 13.37 6.86 -9.93
N LEU A 77 12.44 6.80 -8.98
CA LEU A 77 11.01 6.95 -9.23
C LEU A 77 10.51 8.23 -8.56
N ASP A 78 9.52 8.87 -9.17
CA ASP A 78 8.85 10.02 -8.57
C ASP A 78 7.86 9.53 -7.50
N VAL A 79 8.23 9.72 -6.24
CA VAL A 79 7.43 9.26 -5.09
C VAL A 79 6.77 10.43 -4.40
N GLN A 80 5.46 10.52 -4.54
CA GLN A 80 4.63 11.50 -3.85
C GLN A 80 4.13 10.94 -2.53
N ILE A 81 4.64 11.46 -1.41
CA ILE A 81 4.21 11.03 -0.08
C ILE A 81 2.97 11.83 0.34
N ARG A 82 1.89 11.12 0.68
CA ARG A 82 0.64 11.71 1.18
C ARG A 82 0.30 11.15 2.55
N GLU A 83 -0.36 11.96 3.37
CA GLU A 83 -0.95 11.47 4.61
C GLU A 83 -2.18 10.60 4.30
N ALA A 84 -2.43 9.58 5.13
CA ALA A 84 -3.71 8.88 5.04
C ALA A 84 -4.84 9.84 5.41
N GLY A 85 -5.97 9.71 4.72
CA GLY A 85 -7.20 10.37 5.13
C GLY A 85 -7.63 9.93 6.54
N PRO A 86 -8.51 10.71 7.18
CA PRO A 86 -9.00 10.41 8.52
C PRO A 86 -9.60 9.01 8.58
N ARG A 87 -9.32 8.28 9.66
CA ARG A 87 -9.91 6.96 9.87
C ARG A 87 -11.41 7.11 10.10
N LEU A 88 -12.18 6.08 9.75
CA LEU A 88 -13.63 6.05 10.02
C LEU A 88 -14.00 6.28 11.50
N CYS A 89 -13.10 5.94 12.45
CA CYS A 89 -13.29 6.20 13.88
C CYS A 89 -12.82 7.60 14.33
N GLU A 90 -12.07 8.34 13.51
CA GLU A 90 -11.74 9.75 13.73
C GLU A 90 -12.92 10.61 13.29
N ARG A 91 -13.99 10.52 14.06
CA ARG A 91 -15.15 11.39 13.91
C ARG A 91 -14.85 12.69 14.68
N THR A 92 -14.65 13.79 13.95
CA THR A 92 -14.23 15.09 14.51
C THR A 92 -15.31 15.77 15.37
N ALA A 93 -16.58 15.35 15.26
CA ALA A 93 -17.67 15.88 16.08
C ALA A 93 -18.60 14.76 16.54
N PRO A 94 -18.93 14.66 17.85
CA PRO A 94 -19.98 13.75 18.29
C PRO A 94 -21.30 14.14 17.63
N SER A 95 -22.04 13.18 17.09
CA SER A 95 -23.43 13.37 16.69
C SER A 95 -24.29 13.45 17.95
N VAL A 96 -24.27 14.59 18.63
CA VAL A 96 -25.16 14.88 19.75
C VAL A 96 -26.58 14.99 19.19
N ASN A 97 -27.46 14.07 19.61
CA ASN A 97 -28.88 14.16 19.30
C ASN A 97 -29.47 15.30 20.14
N CYS A 98 -29.64 16.48 19.55
CA CYS A 98 -30.32 17.61 20.18
C CYS A 98 -31.85 17.40 20.10
N GLY A 99 -32.37 16.51 20.93
CA GLY A 99 -33.80 16.35 21.19
C GLY A 99 -33.96 15.63 22.53
N ASN A 100 -34.68 16.12 23.54
CA ASN A 100 -35.83 17.01 23.56
C ASN A 100 -35.79 17.83 24.86
N ARG A 101 -36.12 19.13 24.78
CA ARG A 101 -36.41 19.94 25.97
C ARG A 101 -37.67 19.38 26.64
N LYS A 102 -37.57 19.00 27.91
CA LYS A 102 -38.75 18.76 28.76
C LYS A 102 -39.30 20.14 29.11
N ASP A 103 -40.50 20.44 28.61
CA ASP A 103 -41.42 21.41 29.20
C ASP A 103 -42.60 20.61 29.76
#